data_AF-A0A2S6Q132-F1
#
_entry.id   AF-A0A2S6Q132-F1
#
_cell.length_a   1.000
_cell.length_b   1.000
_cell.length_c   1.000
_cell.angle_alpha   90.00
_cell.angle_beta   90.00
_cell.angle_gamma   90.00
#
_symmetry.space_group_name_H-M   'P 1'
#
loop_
_entity.id
_entity.type
_entity.pdbx_description
1 polymer ?
#
loop_
_entity_poly.entity_id
_entity_poly.type
_entity_poly.pdbx_seq_one_letter_code
_entity_poly.pdbx_strand_id
1 'polypeptide(L)'
;MTTAAQDVITVKLERTFDQMDANKDGYLDWSDYQKLGERYIEGYNLSRDDRRARALQTFCQIYWLELLRHAGVDSDRLTKDQFVTANRLAVIDSSRLNVTEGGGHAIFDVIDVDGDNEISKDEFARLMRDIWRDTSPVPMELFARIDSDGDGAISRHEFIRVVREHFLSSDPDAPGSIFFGHI
;
A
#
# COMPACT_ATOMS: atom_id res chain seq x y z
N MET A 1 9.69 -29.26 18.99
CA MET A 1 9.61 -28.51 17.73
C MET A 1 8.47 -27.54 17.89
N THR A 2 8.78 -26.31 18.29
CA THR A 2 7.79 -25.27 18.55
C THR A 2 7.40 -24.70 17.19
N THR A 3 6.16 -24.92 16.78
CA THR A 3 5.56 -24.26 15.62
C THR A 3 5.68 -22.75 15.87
N ALA A 4 6.64 -22.10 15.22
CA ALA A 4 6.75 -20.65 15.29
C ALA A 4 5.44 -20.11 14.69
N ALA A 5 4.64 -19.41 15.49
CA ALA A 5 3.57 -18.61 14.94
C ALA A 5 4.19 -17.75 13.83
N GLN A 6 3.67 -17.87 12.60
CA GLN A 6 4.13 -17.07 11.47
C GLN A 6 4.07 -15.61 11.92
N ASP A 7 5.19 -14.89 11.86
CA ASP A 7 5.26 -13.50 12.29
C ASP A 7 4.18 -12.69 11.56
N VAL A 8 3.43 -11.85 12.29
CA VAL A 8 2.25 -11.12 11.78
C VAL A 8 2.62 -10.31 10.53
N ILE A 9 3.83 -9.76 10.51
CA ILE A 9 4.37 -9.03 9.35
C ILE A 9 4.49 -9.94 8.12
N THR A 10 4.95 -11.19 8.27
CA THR A 10 5.03 -12.14 7.16
C THR A 10 3.64 -12.45 6.61
N VAL A 11 2.67 -12.72 7.47
CA VAL A 11 1.28 -12.99 7.03
C VAL A 11 0.71 -11.80 6.26
N LYS A 12 0.97 -10.56 6.72
CA LYS A 12 0.55 -9.35 6.01
C LYS A 12 1.18 -9.26 4.62
N LEU A 13 2.50 -9.41 4.52
CA LEU A 13 3.22 -9.34 3.25
C LEU A 13 2.80 -10.45 2.27
N GLU A 14 2.54 -11.67 2.76
CA GLU A 14 2.03 -12.77 1.93
C GLU A 14 0.63 -12.46 1.37
N ARG A 15 -0.25 -11.83 2.16
CA ARG A 15 -1.55 -11.36 1.68
C ARG A 15 -1.41 -10.22 0.68
N THR A 16 -0.53 -9.25 0.94
CA THR A 16 -0.21 -8.18 0.00
C THR A 16 0.25 -8.76 -1.34
N PHE A 17 1.07 -9.80 -1.33
CA PHE A 17 1.48 -10.52 -2.53
C PHE A 17 0.27 -11.08 -3.29
N ASP A 18 -0.59 -11.83 -2.60
CA ASP A 18 -1.77 -12.46 -3.22
C ASP A 18 -2.74 -11.43 -3.82
N GLN A 19 -2.80 -10.23 -3.26
CA GLN A 19 -3.62 -9.13 -3.75
C GLN A 19 -2.97 -8.40 -4.94
N MET A 20 -1.64 -8.26 -4.93
CA MET A 20 -0.88 -7.62 -6.01
C MET A 20 -0.80 -8.51 -7.24
N ASP A 21 -0.73 -9.84 -7.09
CA ASP A 21 -0.70 -10.81 -8.19
C ASP A 21 -2.03 -10.73 -8.97
N ALA A 22 -2.03 -9.89 -10.01
CA ALA A 22 -3.23 -9.51 -10.73
C ALA A 22 -3.53 -10.48 -11.87
N ASN A 23 -2.50 -11.15 -12.39
CA ASN A 23 -2.63 -12.17 -13.43
C ASN A 23 -2.82 -13.60 -12.85
N LYS A 24 -2.64 -13.78 -11.53
CA LYS A 24 -2.75 -15.04 -10.78
C LYS A 24 -1.76 -16.11 -11.23
N ASP A 25 -0.56 -15.71 -11.66
CA ASP A 25 0.48 -16.63 -12.11
C ASP A 25 1.40 -17.13 -10.98
N GLY A 26 1.22 -16.61 -9.76
CA GLY A 26 2.00 -16.98 -8.57
C GLY A 26 3.34 -16.24 -8.46
N TYR A 27 3.58 -15.23 -9.29
CA TYR A 27 4.70 -14.32 -9.25
C TYR A 27 4.20 -12.87 -9.19
N LEU A 28 5.06 -11.97 -8.76
CA LEU A 28 4.89 -10.55 -9.01
C LEU A 28 5.89 -10.09 -10.05
N ASP A 29 5.44 -9.36 -11.05
CA ASP A 29 6.27 -8.67 -12.02
C ASP A 29 5.80 -7.23 -12.26
N TRP A 30 6.47 -6.52 -13.17
CA TRP A 30 6.12 -5.14 -13.47
C TRP A 30 4.68 -4.97 -13.99
N SER A 31 4.13 -5.97 -14.70
CA SER A 31 2.78 -5.90 -15.25
C SER A 31 1.70 -5.86 -14.16
N ASP A 32 1.96 -6.49 -13.01
CA ASP A 32 1.07 -6.42 -11.84
C ASP A 32 1.04 -5.01 -11.25
N TYR A 33 2.21 -4.37 -11.11
CA TYR A 33 2.32 -2.99 -10.65
C TYR A 33 1.70 -1.98 -11.64
N GLN A 34 1.80 -2.24 -12.95
CA GLN A 34 1.13 -1.43 -13.96
C GLN A 34 -0.39 -1.50 -13.79
N LYS A 35 -0.95 -2.71 -13.64
CA LYS A 35 -2.39 -2.91 -13.41
C LYS A 35 -2.86 -2.27 -12.12
N LEU A 36 -2.03 -2.29 -11.07
CA LEU A 36 -2.32 -1.58 -9.82
C LEU A 36 -2.45 -0.08 -10.09
N GLY A 37 -1.47 0.53 -10.76
CA GLY A 37 -1.52 1.95 -11.12
C GLY A 37 -2.72 2.30 -12.00
N GLU A 38 -3.03 1.48 -13.01
CA GLU A 38 -4.19 1.63 -13.88
C GLU A 38 -5.51 1.58 -13.09
N ARG A 39 -5.64 0.68 -12.11
CA ARG A 39 -6.82 0.60 -11.23
C ARG A 39 -7.11 1.91 -10.52
N TYR A 40 -6.08 2.56 -9.98
CA TYR A 40 -6.22 3.88 -9.34
C TYR A 40 -6.55 4.97 -10.35
N ILE A 41 -5.87 4.98 -11.51
CA ILE A 41 -6.13 5.96 -12.58
C ILE A 41 -7.58 5.85 -13.08
N GLU A 42 -8.07 4.64 -13.32
CA GLU A 42 -9.45 4.38 -13.76
C GLU A 42 -10.47 4.72 -12.67
N GLY A 43 -10.26 4.27 -11.43
CA GLY A 43 -11.20 4.51 -10.32
C GLY A 43 -11.37 5.99 -9.96
N TYR A 44 -10.31 6.78 -10.14
CA TYR A 44 -10.36 8.23 -9.96
C TYR A 44 -10.61 9.01 -11.26
N ASN A 45 -10.77 8.32 -12.40
CA ASN A 45 -10.95 8.91 -13.73
C ASN A 45 -9.86 9.96 -14.06
N LEU A 46 -8.61 9.66 -13.69
CA LEU A 46 -7.47 10.53 -13.90
C LEU A 46 -7.03 10.46 -15.36
N SER A 47 -6.65 11.61 -15.92
CA SER A 47 -5.94 11.64 -17.20
C SER A 47 -4.55 11.00 -17.04
N ARG A 48 -4.02 10.38 -18.10
CA ARG A 48 -2.62 9.93 -18.14
C ARG A 48 -1.63 11.09 -17.99
N ASP A 49 -2.06 12.31 -18.32
CA ASP A 49 -1.29 13.53 -18.12
C ASP A 49 -1.50 14.18 -16.74
N ASP A 50 -2.30 13.56 -15.86
CA ASP A 50 -2.46 14.02 -14.47
C ASP A 50 -1.14 13.81 -13.71
N ARG A 51 -0.75 14.81 -12.91
CA ARG A 51 0.45 14.76 -12.07
C ARG A 51 0.39 13.61 -11.06
N ARG A 52 -0.79 13.29 -10.52
CA ARG A 52 -1.03 12.23 -9.54
C ARG A 52 -0.84 10.85 -10.18
N ALA A 53 -1.38 10.67 -11.38
CA ALA A 53 -1.19 9.45 -12.16
C ALA A 53 0.31 9.19 -12.44
N ARG A 54 1.05 10.22 -12.88
CA ARG A 54 2.50 10.12 -13.09
C ARG A 54 3.28 9.83 -11.80
N ALA A 55 2.92 10.49 -10.70
CA ALA A 55 3.56 10.29 -9.40
C ALA A 55 3.36 8.85 -8.91
N LEU A 56 2.14 8.31 -9.00
CA LEU A 56 1.83 6.94 -8.65
C LEU A 56 2.62 5.93 -9.49
N GLN A 57 2.63 6.11 -10.82
CA GLN A 57 3.40 5.23 -11.72
C GLN A 57 4.90 5.27 -11.42
N THR A 58 5.44 6.47 -11.21
CA THR A 58 6.86 6.66 -10.85
C THR A 58 7.17 5.95 -9.53
N PHE A 59 6.32 6.10 -8.52
CA PHE A 59 6.49 5.41 -7.25
C PHE A 59 6.44 3.88 -7.41
N CYS A 60 5.46 3.34 -8.13
CA CYS A 60 5.36 1.91 -8.39
C CYS A 60 6.65 1.38 -9.04
N GLN A 61 7.21 2.11 -10.01
CA GLN A 61 8.45 1.72 -10.68
C GLN A 61 9.64 1.73 -9.73
N ILE A 62 9.81 2.78 -8.94
CA ILE A 62 10.92 2.86 -7.99
C ILE A 62 10.80 1.77 -6.93
N TYR A 63 9.59 1.55 -6.40
CA TYR A 63 9.34 0.50 -5.41
C TYR A 63 9.65 -0.89 -5.96
N TRP A 64 9.21 -1.19 -7.18
CA TRP A 64 9.51 -2.45 -7.85
C TRP A 64 11.02 -2.68 -8.03
N LEU A 65 11.75 -1.67 -8.48
CA LEU A 65 13.21 -1.75 -8.64
C LEU A 65 13.93 -1.96 -7.30
N GLU A 66 13.46 -1.32 -6.23
CA GLU A 66 14.00 -1.56 -4.89
C GLU A 66 13.71 -2.99 -4.40
N LEU A 67 12.53 -3.56 -4.68
CA LEU A 67 12.24 -4.95 -4.33
C LEU A 67 13.16 -5.93 -5.07
N LEU A 68 13.37 -5.75 -6.38
CA LEU A 68 14.30 -6.58 -7.15
C LEU A 68 15.73 -6.49 -6.61
N ARG A 69 16.18 -5.27 -6.28
CA ARG A 69 17.51 -5.04 -5.68
C ARG A 69 17.68 -5.80 -4.36
N HIS A 70 16.69 -5.73 -3.47
CA HIS A 70 16.76 -6.40 -2.17
C HIS A 70 16.57 -7.91 -2.26
N ALA A 71 15.78 -8.40 -3.22
CA ALA A 71 15.66 -9.82 -3.51
C ALA A 71 17.00 -10.40 -4.02
N GLY A 72 17.84 -9.57 -4.67
CA GLY A 72 19.14 -9.99 -5.18
C GLY A 72 19.05 -11.03 -6.29
N VAL A 73 17.98 -10.97 -7.09
CA VAL A 73 17.71 -11.91 -8.19
C VAL A 73 18.00 -11.27 -9.55
N ASP A 74 18.51 -12.06 -10.48
CA ASP A 74 18.70 -11.66 -11.88
C ASP A 74 17.42 -11.85 -12.75
N SER A 75 16.29 -12.06 -12.08
CA SER A 75 14.97 -12.30 -12.67
C SER A 75 14.15 -11.01 -12.67
N ASP A 76 13.22 -10.87 -13.60
CA ASP A 76 12.28 -9.75 -13.72
C ASP A 76 10.94 -10.02 -13.00
N ARG A 77 10.92 -11.02 -12.12
CA ARG A 77 9.77 -11.43 -11.31
C ARG A 77 10.20 -12.00 -9.97
N LEU A 78 9.32 -11.89 -8.97
CA LEU A 78 9.54 -12.35 -7.60
C LEU A 78 8.52 -13.43 -7.22
N THR A 79 8.98 -14.49 -6.55
CA THR A 79 8.10 -15.40 -5.81
C THR A 79 7.61 -14.72 -4.52
N LYS A 80 6.59 -15.31 -3.89
CA LYS A 80 6.08 -14.85 -2.58
C LYS A 80 7.18 -14.73 -1.51
N ASP A 81 8.01 -15.76 -1.38
CA ASP A 81 9.10 -15.76 -0.38
C ASP A 81 10.15 -14.68 -0.68
N GLN A 82 10.48 -14.47 -1.96
CA GLN A 82 11.40 -13.42 -2.39
C GLN A 82 10.81 -12.03 -2.15
N PHE A 83 9.53 -11.84 -2.42
CA PHE A 83 8.81 -10.59 -2.14
C PHE A 83 8.82 -10.26 -0.65
N VAL A 84 8.47 -11.23 0.21
CA VAL A 84 8.48 -11.06 1.68
C VAL A 84 9.88 -10.69 2.17
N THR A 85 10.91 -11.39 1.68
CA THR A 85 12.31 -11.13 2.04
C THR A 85 12.75 -9.74 1.59
N ALA A 86 12.45 -9.37 0.34
CA ALA A 86 12.80 -8.07 -0.22
C ALA A 86 12.17 -6.91 0.56
N ASN A 87 10.89 -7.04 0.93
CA ASN A 87 10.18 -6.05 1.74
C ASN A 87 10.84 -5.85 3.11
N ARG A 88 11.17 -6.95 3.80
CA ARG A 88 11.86 -6.89 5.11
C ARG A 88 13.17 -6.13 5.01
N LEU A 89 13.95 -6.40 3.97
CA LEU A 89 15.24 -5.74 3.76
C LEU A 89 15.06 -4.26 3.37
N ALA A 90 14.11 -3.96 2.47
CA ALA A 90 13.83 -2.59 2.02
C ALA A 90 13.38 -1.68 3.16
N VAL A 91 12.63 -2.20 4.13
CA VAL A 91 12.16 -1.46 5.30
C VAL A 91 13.29 -1.17 6.30
N ILE A 92 14.30 -2.03 6.36
CA ILE A 92 15.50 -1.83 7.20
C ILE A 92 16.48 -0.85 6.51
N ASP A 93 16.55 -0.88 5.19
CA ASP A 93 17.44 -0.03 4.39
C ASP A 93 16.92 1.41 4.27
N SER A 94 17.18 2.20 5.30
CA SER A 94 16.88 3.66 5.32
C SER A 94 17.83 4.51 4.47
N SER A 95 18.82 3.92 3.78
CA SER A 95 19.92 4.67 3.16
C SER A 95 19.58 5.32 1.81
N ARG A 96 18.50 4.89 1.13
CA ARG A 96 18.17 5.35 -0.23
C ARG A 96 16.74 5.81 -0.41
N LEU A 97 15.78 4.97 -0.02
CA LEU A 97 14.36 5.28 -0.16
C LEU A 97 13.61 4.83 1.09
N ASN A 98 12.94 5.77 1.76
CA ASN A 98 11.90 5.39 2.69
C ASN A 98 10.64 5.01 1.89
N VAL A 99 10.58 3.74 1.45
CA VAL A 99 9.49 3.20 0.62
C VAL A 99 8.12 3.45 1.24
N THR A 100 8.04 3.46 2.57
CA THR A 100 6.80 3.70 3.32
C THR A 100 6.32 5.15 3.20
N GLU A 101 7.24 6.12 3.22
CA GLU A 101 6.92 7.54 3.07
C GLU A 101 6.60 7.89 1.62
N GLY A 102 7.45 7.49 0.68
CA GLY A 102 7.25 7.78 -0.74
C GLY A 102 5.92 7.25 -1.27
N GLY A 103 5.55 6.02 -0.88
CA GLY A 103 4.31 5.39 -1.30
C GLY A 103 3.09 6.02 -0.65
N GLY A 104 3.20 6.33 0.64
CA GLY A 104 2.15 7.05 1.37
C GLY A 104 1.83 8.39 0.71
N HIS A 105 2.85 9.16 0.33
CA HIS A 105 2.64 10.43 -0.38
C HIS A 105 1.94 10.28 -1.73
N ALA A 106 2.40 9.33 -2.57
CA ALA A 106 1.85 9.15 -3.91
C ALA A 106 0.39 8.65 -3.87
N ILE A 107 0.06 7.76 -2.94
CA ILE A 107 -1.30 7.25 -2.77
C ILE A 107 -2.20 8.34 -2.16
N PHE A 108 -1.71 9.09 -1.17
CA PHE A 108 -2.44 10.21 -0.57
C PHE A 108 -2.85 11.23 -1.64
N ASP A 109 -1.92 11.64 -2.49
CA ASP A 109 -2.19 12.62 -3.56
C ASP A 109 -3.26 12.14 -4.54
N VAL A 110 -3.44 10.82 -4.71
CA VAL A 110 -4.49 10.25 -5.58
C VAL A 110 -5.85 10.25 -4.87
N ILE A 111 -5.87 10.05 -3.55
CA ILE A 111 -7.10 10.00 -2.74
C ILE A 111 -7.65 11.41 -2.49
N ASP A 112 -6.76 12.36 -2.20
CA ASP A 112 -7.04 13.80 -2.03
C ASP A 112 -7.41 14.39 -3.41
N VAL A 113 -8.71 14.41 -3.70
CA VAL A 113 -9.23 14.77 -5.02
C VAL A 113 -9.32 16.28 -5.15
N ASP A 114 -9.73 16.98 -4.10
CA ASP A 114 -9.93 18.42 -4.10
C ASP A 114 -8.66 19.23 -3.78
N GLY A 115 -7.62 18.57 -3.26
CA GLY A 115 -6.29 19.14 -3.04
C GLY A 115 -6.22 19.99 -1.79
N ASP A 116 -7.09 19.77 -0.81
CA ASP A 116 -7.08 20.46 0.48
C ASP A 116 -5.99 19.93 1.45
N ASN A 117 -5.27 18.88 1.03
CA ASN A 117 -4.20 18.22 1.76
C ASN A 117 -4.67 17.44 3.01
N GLU A 118 -5.95 17.07 3.02
CA GLU A 118 -6.57 16.15 3.96
C GLU A 118 -7.33 15.06 3.18
N ILE A 119 -7.69 13.95 3.84
CA ILE A 119 -8.60 12.96 3.26
C ILE A 119 -9.90 13.04 4.06
N SER A 120 -10.94 13.53 3.40
CA SER A 120 -12.27 13.59 3.97
C SER A 120 -12.90 12.19 4.11
N LYS A 121 -13.96 12.09 4.92
CA LYS A 121 -14.74 10.85 5.05
C LYS A 121 -15.31 10.35 3.72
N ASP A 122 -15.71 11.28 2.85
CA ASP A 122 -16.26 10.94 1.54
C ASP A 122 -15.19 10.40 0.58
N GLU A 123 -13.99 10.98 0.60
CA GLU A 123 -12.85 10.48 -0.18
C GLU A 123 -12.36 9.13 0.33
N PHE A 124 -12.32 8.93 1.65
CA PHE A 124 -12.01 7.64 2.25
C PHE A 124 -13.05 6.57 1.88
N ALA A 125 -14.34 6.89 1.98
CA ALA A 125 -15.41 5.98 1.59
C ALA A 125 -15.36 5.63 0.09
N ARG A 126 -14.99 6.61 -0.75
CA ARG A 126 -14.76 6.39 -2.18
C ARG A 126 -13.59 5.43 -2.42
N LEU A 127 -12.46 5.59 -1.74
CA LEU A 127 -11.31 4.70 -1.83
C LEU A 127 -11.70 3.24 -1.53
N MET A 128 -12.38 3.02 -0.39
CA MET A 128 -12.78 1.67 0.03
C MET A 128 -13.70 1.00 -1.02
N ARG A 129 -14.70 1.74 -1.49
CA ARG A 129 -15.69 1.20 -2.42
C ARG A 129 -15.14 1.01 -3.84
N ASP A 130 -14.46 2.01 -4.39
CA ASP A 130 -14.16 2.05 -5.82
C ASP A 130 -12.81 1.39 -6.15
N ILE A 131 -11.83 1.46 -5.26
CA ILE A 131 -10.50 0.88 -5.49
C ILE A 131 -10.37 -0.48 -4.81
N TRP A 132 -10.78 -0.58 -3.55
CA TRP A 132 -10.63 -1.81 -2.77
C TRP A 132 -11.84 -2.74 -2.86
N ARG A 133 -12.96 -2.23 -3.39
CA ARG A 133 -14.22 -2.98 -3.53
C ARG A 133 -14.72 -3.53 -2.19
N ASP A 134 -14.35 -2.88 -1.09
CA ASP A 134 -14.86 -3.18 0.24
C ASP A 134 -16.12 -2.33 0.48
N THR A 135 -17.26 -3.02 0.57
CA THR A 135 -18.56 -2.42 0.87
C THR A 135 -19.03 -2.74 2.29
N SER A 136 -18.16 -3.25 3.16
CA SER A 136 -18.48 -3.54 4.55
C SER A 136 -18.74 -2.23 5.32
N PRO A 137 -19.42 -2.28 6.49
CA PRO A 137 -19.62 -1.12 7.36
C PRO A 137 -18.39 -0.73 8.19
N VAL A 138 -17.30 -1.51 8.12
CA VAL A 138 -16.02 -1.30 8.83
C VAL A 138 -15.25 -0.01 8.44
N PRO A 139 -15.36 0.57 7.23
CA PRO A 139 -14.61 1.75 6.81
C PRO A 139 -14.65 2.94 7.77
N MET A 140 -15.81 3.21 8.39
CA MET A 140 -15.96 4.40 9.24
C MET A 140 -15.36 4.21 10.63
N GLU A 141 -15.36 2.98 11.16
CA GLU A 141 -14.62 2.66 12.38
C GLU A 141 -13.12 2.75 12.13
N LEU A 142 -12.66 2.29 10.96
CA LEU A 142 -11.26 2.39 10.57
C LEU A 142 -10.83 3.84 10.37
N PHE A 143 -11.65 4.68 9.73
CA PHE A 143 -11.41 6.12 9.60
C PHE A 143 -11.13 6.75 10.96
N ALA A 144 -12.02 6.51 11.94
CA ALA A 144 -11.90 7.06 13.30
C ALA A 144 -10.69 6.54 14.09
N ARG A 145 -10.02 5.48 13.61
CA ARG A 145 -8.78 4.96 14.20
C ARG A 145 -7.52 5.48 13.51
N ILE A 146 -7.67 5.97 12.29
CA ILE A 146 -6.60 6.61 11.53
C ILE A 146 -6.51 8.10 11.94
N ASP A 147 -7.67 8.77 11.94
CA ASP A 147 -7.91 10.12 12.50
C ASP A 147 -7.67 10.08 14.01
N SER A 148 -6.44 10.41 14.39
CA SER A 148 -5.91 10.21 15.74
C SER A 148 -6.06 11.44 16.63
N ASP A 149 -6.14 12.63 16.02
CA ASP A 149 -6.43 13.88 16.73
C ASP A 149 -7.92 14.21 16.75
N GLY A 150 -8.75 13.53 15.96
CA GLY A 150 -10.20 13.60 15.97
C GLY A 150 -10.74 14.86 15.30
N ASP A 151 -9.99 15.46 14.39
CA ASP A 151 -10.41 16.66 13.67
C ASP A 151 -11.47 16.37 12.57
N GLY A 152 -11.69 15.08 12.28
CA GLY A 152 -12.70 14.61 11.34
C GLY A 152 -12.20 14.43 9.92
N ALA A 153 -10.90 14.61 9.68
CA ALA A 153 -10.19 14.35 8.45
C ALA A 153 -8.98 13.44 8.71
N ILE A 154 -8.37 12.88 7.65
CA ILE A 154 -7.10 12.16 7.79
C ILE A 154 -6.01 13.04 7.19
N SER A 155 -5.13 13.54 8.04
CA SER A 155 -3.97 14.30 7.59
C SER A 155 -2.98 13.40 6.84
N ARG A 156 -2.16 14.01 6.00
CA ARG A 156 -1.06 13.32 5.31
C ARG A 156 -0.13 12.58 6.26
N HIS A 157 0.13 13.16 7.43
CA HIS A 157 1.00 12.54 8.44
C HIS A 157 0.39 11.24 8.98
N GLU A 158 -0.91 11.25 9.29
CA GLU A 158 -1.63 10.08 9.78
C GLU A 158 -1.72 8.99 8.72
N PHE A 159 -1.97 9.35 7.46
CA PHE A 159 -1.98 8.38 6.37
C PHE A 159 -0.62 7.68 6.23
N ILE A 160 0.49 8.44 6.23
CA ILE A 160 1.84 7.87 6.13
C ILE A 160 2.16 6.97 7.34
N ARG A 161 1.70 7.34 8.54
CA ARG A 161 1.83 6.50 9.74
C ARG A 161 1.15 5.14 9.53
N VAL A 162 -0.06 5.12 8.98
CA VAL A 162 -0.79 3.88 8.65
C VAL A 162 -0.05 3.04 7.62
N VAL A 163 0.48 3.66 6.55
CA VAL A 163 1.31 2.94 5.56
C VAL A 163 2.54 2.33 6.23
N ARG A 164 3.23 3.09 7.08
CA ARG A 164 4.40 2.61 7.81
C ARG A 164 4.06 1.44 8.75
N GLU A 165 2.95 1.53 9.49
CA GLU A 165 2.46 0.47 10.39
C GLU A 165 2.17 -0.84 9.64
N HIS A 166 1.67 -0.77 8.40
CA HIS A 166 1.43 -1.97 7.60
C HIS A 166 2.70 -2.81 7.42
N PHE A 167 3.82 -2.16 7.09
CA PHE A 167 5.10 -2.83 6.85
C PHE A 167 5.88 -3.17 8.12
N LEU A 168 5.71 -2.39 9.21
CA LEU A 168 6.55 -2.48 10.41
C LEU A 168 5.86 -3.07 11.63
N SER A 169 4.55 -2.93 11.78
CA SER A 169 3.87 -3.33 13.01
C SER A 169 3.68 -4.84 13.08
N SER A 170 4.04 -5.48 14.19
CA SER A 170 3.60 -6.84 14.52
C SER A 170 2.20 -6.87 15.15
N ASP A 171 1.62 -5.68 15.36
CA ASP A 171 0.26 -5.35 15.74
C ASP A 171 -0.85 -5.86 14.77
N PRO A 172 -1.52 -7.03 14.89
CA PRO A 172 -2.57 -7.38 13.93
C PRO A 172 -3.76 -6.42 13.99
N ASP A 173 -3.99 -5.80 15.15
CA ASP A 173 -5.05 -4.83 15.37
C ASP A 173 -4.58 -3.40 15.09
N ALA A 174 -3.34 -3.14 14.65
CA ALA A 174 -2.92 -1.77 14.32
C ALA A 174 -3.72 -1.21 13.11
N PRO A 175 -4.04 0.10 13.06
CA PRO A 175 -4.76 0.70 11.93
C PRO A 175 -4.17 0.36 10.56
N GLY A 176 -2.84 0.40 10.40
CA GLY A 176 -2.15 -0.02 9.16
C GLY A 176 -2.27 -1.50 8.82
N SER A 177 -2.36 -2.37 9.83
CA SER A 177 -2.57 -3.81 9.61
C SER A 177 -3.97 -4.11 9.13
N ILE A 178 -4.96 -3.32 9.58
CA ILE A 178 -6.37 -3.48 9.23
C ILE A 178 -6.68 -2.84 7.87
N PHE A 179 -6.16 -1.63 7.63
CA PHE A 179 -6.38 -0.87 6.40
C PHE A 179 -6.01 -1.69 5.16
N PHE A 180 -4.80 -2.23 5.08
CA PHE A 180 -4.41 -3.08 3.95
C PHE A 180 -4.75 -4.58 4.16
N GLY A 181 -5.29 -4.96 5.32
CA GLY A 181 -5.60 -6.35 5.69
C GLY A 181 -7.02 -6.80 5.37
N HIS A 182 -7.94 -5.86 5.10
CA HIS A 182 -9.30 -6.10 4.60
C HIS A 182 -9.32 -6.26 3.07
N ILE A 183 -8.55 -7.20 2.53
CA ILE A 183 -8.69 -7.62 1.12
C ILE A 183 -8.38 -9.11 1.01
#